data_AF-A0A821KU62-F1
#
_entry.id   AF-A0A821KU62-F1
#
_cell.length_a   1.000
_cell.length_b   1.000
_cell.length_c   1.000
_cell.angle_alpha   90.00
_cell.angle_beta   90.00
_cell.angle_gamma   90.00
#
_symmetry.space_group_name_H-M   'P 1'
#
loop_
_entity.id
_entity.type
_entity.pdbx_description
1 polymer ?
#
loop_
_entity_poly.entity_id
_entity_poly.type
_entity_poly.pdbx_seq_one_letter_code
_entity_poly.pdbx_strand_id
1 'polypeptide(L)'
;CNGAACSSPDDCWSGVCGTNQTCSVPTCSDNIQNGLEAGVDCGWGCPLQCESQFCTLDIDCKSSVCWSETCRVATCNDRVRNNGEIGIDCDGPCVKRCNGAACSSPDDCWSGVCGTNQTCSG
;
A
#
# COMPACT_ATOMS: atom_id res chain seq x y z
N CYS A 1 10.27 24.83 13.13
CA CYS A 1 9.81 25.70 14.23
C CYS A 1 8.29 25.79 14.18
N ASN A 2 7.57 25.22 15.15
CA ASN A 2 6.11 25.35 15.22
C ASN A 2 5.73 26.63 15.99
N GLY A 3 4.70 27.35 15.54
CA GLY A 3 4.26 28.62 16.13
C GLY A 3 5.12 29.84 15.76
N ALA A 4 6.16 29.68 14.94
CA ALA A 4 6.94 30.80 14.39
C ALA A 4 6.10 31.58 13.36
N ALA A 5 6.28 32.90 13.26
CA ALA A 5 5.59 33.70 12.26
C ALA A 5 6.01 33.30 10.83
N CYS A 6 5.05 33.31 9.90
CA CYS A 6 5.26 32.99 8.49
C CYS A 6 4.42 33.91 7.60
N SER A 7 4.93 34.21 6.41
CA SER A 7 4.22 34.94 5.34
C SER A 7 3.86 34.01 4.17
N SER A 8 4.55 32.88 4.05
CA SER A 8 4.35 31.87 3.02
C SER A 8 4.65 30.45 3.57
N PRO A 9 4.14 29.40 2.89
CA PRO A 9 4.51 28.00 3.15
C PRO A 9 6.02 27.75 3.31
N ASP A 10 6.83 28.40 2.46
CA ASP A 10 8.29 28.21 2.39
C ASP A 10 9.03 28.69 3.65
N ASP A 11 8.41 29.57 4.44
CA ASP A 11 8.97 30.02 5.72
C ASP A 11 8.92 28.91 6.79
N CYS A 12 8.10 27.89 6.56
CA CYS A 12 7.85 26.82 7.49
C CYS A 12 8.51 25.53 7.03
N TRP A 13 9.28 24.88 7.92
CA TRP A 13 9.82 23.55 7.66
C TRP A 13 8.72 22.52 7.35
N SER A 14 7.53 22.70 7.90
CA SER A 14 6.36 21.87 7.58
C SER A 14 5.79 22.13 6.19
N GLY A 15 6.15 23.22 5.52
CA GLY A 15 5.43 23.70 4.34
C GLY A 15 4.04 24.27 4.66
N VAL A 16 3.65 24.37 5.94
CA VAL A 16 2.31 24.83 6.33
C VAL A 16 2.38 26.15 7.09
N CYS A 17 2.03 27.24 6.41
CA CYS A 17 1.76 28.52 7.04
C CYS A 17 0.27 28.64 7.34
N GLY A 18 -0.10 28.54 8.62
CA GLY A 18 -1.50 28.58 9.06
C GLY A 18 -2.14 29.95 8.87
N THR A 19 -3.47 30.01 8.94
CA THR A 19 -4.25 31.26 8.77
C THR A 19 -3.91 32.34 9.80
N ASN A 20 -3.36 31.95 10.95
CA ASN A 20 -2.87 32.85 11.99
C ASN A 20 -1.45 33.37 11.69
N GLN A 21 -0.94 33.22 10.46
CA GLN A 21 0.41 33.60 10.04
C GLN A 21 1.49 32.94 10.90
N THR A 22 1.26 31.68 11.29
CA THR A 22 2.22 30.90 12.05
C THR A 22 2.40 29.49 11.49
N CYS A 23 3.62 28.97 11.60
CA CYS A 23 3.96 27.63 11.14
C CYS A 23 3.21 26.57 11.94
N SER A 24 2.49 25.71 11.23
CA SER A 24 1.73 24.61 11.80
C SER A 24 2.54 23.30 11.77
N VAL A 25 2.20 22.38 12.67
CA VAL A 25 2.78 21.03 12.69
C VAL A 25 2.30 20.30 11.42
N PRO A 26 3.17 19.52 10.74
CA PRO A 26 2.77 18.59 9.70
C PRO A 26 1.62 17.67 10.14
N THR A 27 0.64 17.44 9.29
CA THR A 27 -0.45 16.48 9.57
C THR A 27 -0.81 15.68 8.33
N CYS A 28 -1.22 14.43 8.53
CA CYS A 28 -1.72 13.50 7.50
C CYS A 28 -3.06 13.89 6.84
N SER A 29 -3.37 15.17 6.77
CA SER A 29 -4.55 15.72 6.11
C SER A 29 -4.36 17.20 5.75
N ASP A 30 -3.11 17.68 5.62
CA ASP A 30 -2.79 19.05 5.26
C ASP A 30 -2.53 19.25 3.75
N ASN A 31 -2.65 18.17 2.96
CA ASN A 31 -2.46 18.10 1.50
C ASN A 31 -1.04 18.42 1.05
N ILE A 32 -0.05 18.26 1.92
CA ILE A 32 1.35 18.51 1.62
C ILE A 32 2.18 17.32 2.06
N GLN A 33 2.95 16.72 1.14
CA GLN A 33 3.88 15.65 1.49
C GLN A 33 5.01 16.19 2.41
N ASN A 34 4.86 16.01 3.72
CA ASN A 34 5.77 16.54 4.73
C ASN A 34 5.91 15.59 5.93
N GLY A 35 6.82 15.91 6.86
CA GLY A 35 6.94 15.15 8.11
C GLY A 35 7.31 13.67 7.90
N LEU A 36 6.41 12.76 8.30
CA LEU A 36 6.58 11.30 8.25
C LEU A 36 5.80 10.65 7.10
N GLU A 37 5.27 11.45 6.20
CA GLU A 37 4.49 11.00 5.06
C GLU A 37 5.36 10.34 3.99
N ALA A 38 4.87 9.24 3.41
CA ALA A 38 5.47 8.62 2.25
C ALA A 38 4.96 9.28 0.96
N GLY A 39 3.64 9.47 0.84
CA GLY A 39 3.00 10.28 -0.21
C GLY A 39 2.15 11.38 0.43
N VAL A 40 1.51 12.24 -0.36
CA VAL A 40 0.69 13.34 0.19
C VAL A 40 -0.39 12.78 1.12
N ASP A 41 -0.33 13.16 2.39
CA ASP A 41 -1.24 12.76 3.46
C ASP A 41 -1.34 11.23 3.68
N CYS A 42 -0.33 10.46 3.27
CA CYS A 42 -0.37 9.00 3.33
C CYS A 42 0.98 8.34 3.59
N GLY A 43 0.94 7.08 4.03
CA GLY A 43 2.12 6.25 4.26
C GLY A 43 2.12 5.68 5.67
N TRP A 44 3.20 4.98 6.04
CA TRP A 44 3.26 4.33 7.35
C TRP A 44 3.18 5.30 8.53
N GLY A 45 3.65 6.53 8.37
CA GLY A 45 3.54 7.60 9.37
C GLY A 45 2.11 8.12 9.58
N CYS A 46 1.15 7.67 8.75
CA CYS A 46 -0.21 8.17 8.71
C CYS A 46 -1.27 7.08 8.91
N PRO A 47 -2.49 7.45 9.35
CA PRO A 47 -3.60 6.50 9.44
C PRO A 47 -3.99 5.90 8.09
N LEU A 48 -3.76 6.64 7.00
CA LEU A 48 -4.04 6.23 5.63
C LEU A 48 -2.76 5.75 4.95
N GLN A 49 -2.81 4.54 4.40
CA GLN A 49 -1.78 4.05 3.49
C GLN A 49 -2.00 4.63 2.09
N CYS A 50 -0.91 4.79 1.35
CA CYS A 50 -0.91 5.34 0.01
C CYS A 50 -1.51 4.38 -1.02
N GLU A 51 -2.21 4.95 -2.00
CA GLU A 51 -2.68 4.28 -3.21
C GLU A 51 -2.14 5.05 -4.42
N SER A 52 -1.38 4.39 -5.30
CA SER A 52 -0.79 5.01 -6.50
C SER A 52 0.07 6.26 -6.26
N GLN A 53 0.51 6.50 -5.02
CA GLN A 53 1.41 7.60 -4.64
C GLN A 53 2.83 7.08 -4.34
N PHE A 54 3.73 8.00 -4.00
CA PHE A 54 5.09 7.67 -3.59
C PHE A 54 5.11 6.72 -2.38
N CYS A 55 6.09 5.83 -2.36
CA CYS A 55 6.37 4.94 -1.24
C CYS A 55 7.85 4.69 -1.13
N THR A 56 8.32 4.40 0.07
CA THR A 56 9.69 3.93 0.32
C THR A 56 9.68 2.45 0.70
N LEU A 57 8.62 2.01 1.37
CA LEU A 57 8.44 0.65 1.89
C LEU A 57 7.07 0.11 1.48
N ASP A 58 6.96 -1.21 1.41
CA ASP A 58 5.70 -1.89 1.11
C ASP A 58 4.57 -1.48 2.08
N ILE A 59 4.92 -1.28 3.35
CA ILE A 59 3.96 -0.89 4.40
C ILE A 59 3.36 0.51 4.20
N ASP A 60 3.99 1.36 3.40
CA ASP A 60 3.42 2.66 3.02
C ASP A 60 2.20 2.48 2.11
N CYS A 61 2.13 1.37 1.39
CA CYS A 61 1.10 1.10 0.40
C CYS A 61 -0.02 0.27 0.98
N LYS A 62 -1.26 0.63 0.61
CA LYS A 62 -2.44 -0.17 0.96
C LYS A 62 -2.38 -1.59 0.38
N SER A 63 -1.74 -1.73 -0.78
CA SER A 63 -1.49 -3.00 -1.44
C SER A 63 -0.38 -3.83 -0.80
N SER A 64 0.42 -3.24 0.10
CA SER A 64 1.70 -3.83 0.52
C SER A 64 2.68 -4.06 -0.64
N VAL A 65 2.56 -3.29 -1.73
CA VAL A 65 3.44 -3.38 -2.90
C VAL A 65 3.98 -2.00 -3.25
N CYS A 66 5.20 -1.73 -2.81
CA CYS A 66 5.97 -0.57 -3.23
C CYS A 66 6.93 -0.97 -4.35
N TRP A 67 6.67 -0.50 -5.57
CA TRP A 67 7.50 -0.85 -6.73
C TRP A 67 7.89 0.39 -7.51
N SER A 68 9.20 0.58 -7.69
CA SER A 68 9.76 1.76 -8.37
C SER A 68 9.26 3.06 -7.73
N GLU A 69 9.34 3.13 -6.39
CA GLU A 69 8.95 4.28 -5.56
C GLU A 69 7.49 4.69 -5.71
N THR A 70 6.62 3.78 -6.17
CA THR A 70 5.18 4.03 -6.29
C THR A 70 4.37 2.84 -5.82
N CYS A 71 3.32 3.11 -5.05
CA CYS A 71 2.37 2.08 -4.65
C CYS A 71 1.66 1.50 -5.86
N ARG A 72 1.84 0.20 -6.10
CA ARG A 72 1.14 -0.52 -7.17
C ARG A 72 -0.13 -1.15 -6.63
N VAL A 73 -1.07 -1.42 -7.52
CA VAL A 73 -2.26 -2.20 -7.17
C VAL A 73 -1.83 -3.64 -6.89
N ALA A 74 -2.42 -4.24 -5.86
CA ALA A 74 -2.26 -5.66 -5.55
C ALA A 74 -2.72 -6.54 -6.72
N THR A 75 -1.98 -7.59 -7.04
CA THR A 75 -2.32 -8.53 -8.11
C THR A 75 -2.10 -9.97 -7.66
N CYS A 76 -2.84 -10.92 -8.24
CA CYS A 76 -2.72 -12.35 -7.97
C CYS A 76 -1.45 -13.02 -8.52
N ASN A 77 -0.36 -12.24 -8.63
CA ASN A 77 0.93 -12.66 -9.14
C ASN A 77 2.03 -11.63 -8.74
N ASP A 78 1.83 -10.87 -7.67
CA ASP A 78 2.79 -9.90 -7.13
C ASP A 78 3.69 -10.49 -6.02
N ARG A 79 3.46 -11.75 -5.64
CA ARG A 79 4.21 -12.52 -4.63
C ARG A 79 4.02 -12.00 -3.21
N VAL A 80 2.98 -11.21 -2.97
CA VAL A 80 2.63 -10.67 -1.65
C VAL A 80 1.23 -11.12 -1.30
N ARG A 81 1.07 -11.76 -0.13
CA ARG A 81 -0.27 -12.05 0.38
C ARG A 81 -0.96 -10.76 0.82
N ASN A 82 -1.80 -10.20 -0.03
CA ASN A 82 -2.47 -8.91 0.20
C ASN A 82 -3.94 -8.95 -0.28
N ASN A 83 -4.64 -7.82 -0.19
CA ASN A 83 -5.95 -7.58 -0.81
C ASN A 83 -7.05 -8.68 -0.61
N GLY A 84 -6.98 -9.46 0.48
CA GLY A 84 -7.94 -10.52 0.79
C GLY A 84 -7.55 -11.92 0.30
N GLU A 85 -6.34 -12.11 -0.22
CA GLU A 85 -5.80 -13.43 -0.58
C GLU A 85 -5.68 -14.37 0.62
N ILE A 86 -5.96 -15.66 0.39
CA ILE A 86 -5.86 -16.69 1.43
C ILE A 86 -4.42 -17.22 1.51
N GLY A 87 -3.79 -17.46 0.37
CA GLY A 87 -2.35 -17.72 0.26
C GLY A 87 -1.64 -16.57 -0.45
N ILE A 88 -0.35 -16.70 -0.71
CA ILE A 88 0.35 -15.73 -1.57
C ILE A 88 -0.14 -15.93 -3.01
N ASP A 89 -0.70 -14.89 -3.63
CA ASP A 89 -1.17 -14.90 -5.03
C ASP A 89 -2.30 -15.90 -5.34
N CYS A 90 -3.02 -16.40 -4.33
CA CYS A 90 -4.01 -17.46 -4.52
C CYS A 90 -5.20 -17.40 -3.55
N ASP A 91 -6.34 -17.91 -4.04
CA ASP A 91 -7.65 -17.89 -3.38
C ASP A 91 -8.14 -16.48 -3.00
N GLY A 92 -9.30 -16.40 -2.34
CA GLY A 92 -9.93 -15.12 -1.98
C GLY A 92 -10.37 -14.36 -3.24
N PRO A 93 -9.80 -13.19 -3.55
CA PRO A 93 -10.05 -12.47 -4.80
C PRO A 93 -9.40 -13.13 -6.03
N CYS A 94 -8.46 -14.06 -5.85
CA CYS A 94 -7.73 -14.68 -6.93
C CYS A 94 -8.45 -15.90 -7.52
N VAL A 95 -8.48 -15.96 -8.85
CA VAL A 95 -9.13 -17.06 -9.59
C VAL A 95 -8.42 -18.38 -9.35
N LYS A 96 -7.08 -18.35 -9.27
CA LYS A 96 -6.26 -19.53 -9.01
C LYS A 96 -6.28 -19.89 -7.53
N ARG A 97 -6.41 -21.19 -7.28
CA ARG A 97 -6.54 -21.79 -5.96
C ARG A 97 -5.17 -22.13 -5.36
N CYS A 98 -5.07 -22.03 -4.04
CA CYS A 98 -3.89 -22.45 -3.30
C CYS A 98 -3.81 -23.99 -3.18
N ASN A 99 -2.64 -24.49 -2.78
CA ASN A 99 -2.47 -25.92 -2.49
C ASN A 99 -3.47 -26.40 -1.41
N GLY A 100 -4.03 -27.58 -1.62
CA GLY A 100 -5.05 -28.20 -0.77
C GLY A 100 -6.50 -27.84 -1.13
N ALA A 101 -6.73 -26.82 -1.96
CA ALA A 101 -8.06 -26.49 -2.45
C ALA A 101 -8.52 -27.47 -3.54
N ALA A 102 -9.83 -27.67 -3.66
CA ALA A 102 -10.40 -28.52 -4.71
C ALA A 102 -10.17 -27.95 -6.11
N CYS A 103 -9.91 -28.82 -7.09
CA CYS A 103 -9.68 -28.48 -8.49
C CYS A 103 -10.30 -29.51 -9.43
N SER A 104 -10.66 -29.06 -10.64
CA SER A 104 -11.14 -29.91 -11.74
C SER A 104 -10.11 -30.02 -12.85
N SER A 105 -9.23 -29.04 -12.98
CA SER A 105 -8.16 -28.99 -13.98
C SER A 105 -6.89 -28.34 -13.42
N PRO A 106 -5.72 -28.57 -14.05
CA PRO A 106 -4.46 -27.92 -13.66
C PRO A 106 -4.53 -26.39 -13.66
N ASP A 107 -5.34 -25.78 -14.53
CA ASP A 107 -5.48 -24.33 -14.66
C ASP A 107 -6.19 -23.67 -13.46
N ASP A 108 -6.94 -24.45 -12.68
CA ASP A 108 -7.60 -23.98 -11.45
C ASP A 108 -6.57 -23.67 -10.36
N CYS A 109 -5.39 -24.28 -10.43
CA CYS A 109 -4.38 -24.24 -9.37
C CYS A 109 -3.30 -23.21 -9.68
N TRP A 110 -2.89 -22.46 -8.64
CA TRP A 110 -1.74 -21.55 -8.75
C TRP A 110 -0.48 -22.29 -9.18
N SER A 111 -0.27 -23.50 -8.66
CA SER A 111 0.84 -24.40 -9.02
C SER A 111 0.78 -24.94 -10.45
N GLY A 112 -0.37 -24.82 -11.14
CA GLY A 112 -0.59 -25.47 -12.43
C GLY A 112 -0.71 -27.00 -12.32
N VAL A 113 -0.98 -27.56 -11.13
CA VAL A 113 -1.08 -29.00 -10.90
C VAL A 113 -2.32 -29.32 -10.06
N CYS A 114 -3.25 -30.04 -10.69
CA CYS A 114 -4.40 -30.64 -10.02
C CYS A 114 -4.13 -32.12 -9.78
N GLY A 115 -4.00 -32.51 -8.51
CA GLY A 115 -3.66 -33.87 -8.09
C GLY A 115 -4.76 -34.89 -8.37
N THR A 116 -4.42 -36.18 -8.27
CA THR A 116 -5.37 -37.28 -8.51
C THR A 116 -6.53 -37.35 -7.50
N ASN A 117 -6.38 -36.73 -6.33
CA ASN A 117 -7.45 -36.57 -5.35
C ASN A 117 -8.33 -35.32 -5.61
N GLN A 118 -8.19 -34.67 -6.77
CA GLN A 118 -8.90 -33.43 -7.12
C GLN A 118 -8.58 -32.26 -6.20
N THR A 119 -7.33 -32.17 -5.71
CA THR A 119 -6.85 -30.99 -4.99
C THR A 119 -5.58 -30.42 -5.61
N CYS A 120 -5.44 -29.10 -5.53
CA CYS A 120 -4.24 -28.40 -5.95
C CYS A 120 -3.03 -28.84 -5.14
N SER A 121 -1.94 -29.12 -5.82
CA SER A 121 -0.70 -29.61 -5.23
C SER A 121 0.48 -28.93 -5.91
N GLY A 122 1.62 -28.81 -5.23
CA GLY A 122 2.85 -28.22 -5.77
C GLY A 122 4.06 -29.04 -5.37
#